data_AF-A0A2D8R4G6-F1
#
_entry.id   AF-A0A2D8R4G6-F1
#
_cell.length_a   1.000
_cell.length_b   1.000
_cell.length_c   1.000
_cell.angle_alpha   90.00
_cell.angle_beta   90.00
_cell.angle_gamma   90.00
#
_symmetry.space_group_name_H-M   'P 1'
#
loop_
_entity.id
_entity.type
_entity.pdbx_description
1 polymer ?
#
loop_
_entity_poly.entity_id
_entity_poly.type
_entity_poly.pdbx_seq_one_letter_code
_entity_poly.pdbx_strand_id
1 'polypeptide(L)'
;PTEKGDEVPIFDYNQYFPGTWNFEWRVPESPLGQGGTLTGTETFTGGEGNFFTSRVEVEGPTGPFTIDSVIVYQPENRSFARWDRDSRGFEMLHAGPIGGDLGGFYTIHYETAPFIYADQEVRLRYRTRLVSPVNYKIEARISVDGGPFLNFGSGWFQRDIPEATGR
;
A
#
# COMPACT_ATOMS: atom_id res chain seq x y z
N PRO A 1 5.45 0.54 -32.75
CA PRO A 1 6.47 -0.31 -32.10
C PRO A 1 7.26 0.56 -31.11
N THR A 2 7.64 0.03 -29.96
CA THR A 2 8.49 0.75 -28.99
C THR A 2 9.96 0.68 -29.41
N GLU A 3 10.69 1.78 -29.27
CA GLU A 3 12.10 1.91 -29.60
C GLU A 3 12.98 1.81 -28.36
N LYS A 4 14.26 1.47 -28.56
CA LYS A 4 15.23 1.26 -27.46
C LYS A 4 15.52 2.54 -26.64
N GLY A 5 15.11 3.71 -27.13
CA GLY A 5 15.27 5.00 -26.47
C GLY A 5 13.99 5.56 -25.85
N ASP A 6 12.87 4.85 -25.93
CA ASP A 6 11.61 5.33 -25.36
C ASP A 6 11.73 5.43 -23.84
N GLU A 7 11.42 6.60 -23.29
CA GLU A 7 11.38 6.78 -21.84
C GLU A 7 10.14 6.11 -21.28
N VAL A 8 10.33 5.25 -20.28
CA VAL A 8 9.22 4.71 -19.49
C VAL A 8 8.46 5.88 -18.88
N PRO A 9 7.14 6.02 -19.12
CA PRO A 9 6.36 7.12 -18.58
C PRO A 9 6.46 7.20 -17.05
N ILE A 10 6.38 8.41 -16.52
CA ILE A 10 6.35 8.62 -15.07
C ILE A 10 4.97 8.19 -14.56
N PHE A 11 4.96 7.47 -13.44
CA PHE A 11 3.72 7.05 -12.80
C PHE A 11 2.93 8.27 -12.30
N ASP A 12 1.68 8.41 -12.73
CA ASP A 12 0.81 9.49 -12.24
C ASP A 12 0.11 9.09 -10.93
N TYR A 13 0.76 9.41 -9.81
CA TYR A 13 0.21 9.17 -8.47
C TYR A 13 -1.09 9.97 -8.23
N ASN A 14 -1.16 11.21 -8.71
CA ASN A 14 -2.30 12.11 -8.56
C ASN A 14 -3.55 11.61 -9.28
N GLN A 15 -3.37 10.98 -10.43
CA GLN A 15 -4.48 10.39 -11.17
C GLN A 15 -4.88 9.03 -10.60
N TYR A 16 -3.91 8.23 -10.17
CA TYR A 16 -4.17 6.84 -9.83
C TYR A 16 -4.74 6.68 -8.41
N PHE A 17 -4.11 7.19 -7.36
CA PHE A 17 -4.50 6.81 -6.00
C PHE A 17 -5.69 7.56 -5.40
N PRO A 18 -5.84 8.89 -5.56
CA PRO A 18 -6.93 9.64 -4.93
C PRO A 18 -8.33 9.04 -5.14
N GLY A 19 -9.10 8.99 -4.05
CA GLY A 19 -10.39 8.31 -3.97
C GLY A 19 -10.40 7.18 -2.94
N THR A 20 -11.54 6.50 -2.85
CA THR A 20 -11.77 5.42 -1.89
C THR A 20 -11.56 4.06 -2.56
N TRP A 21 -10.94 3.14 -1.83
CA TRP A 21 -10.64 1.79 -2.28
C TRP A 21 -11.13 0.80 -1.24
N ASN A 22 -12.01 -0.12 -1.65
CA ASN A 22 -12.41 -1.26 -0.83
C ASN A 22 -11.33 -2.33 -0.91
N PHE A 23 -11.06 -3.01 0.19
CA PHE A 23 -10.09 -4.10 0.20
C PHE A 23 -10.50 -5.32 1.00
N GLU A 24 -9.95 -6.46 0.59
CA GLU A 24 -9.93 -7.72 1.34
C GLU A 24 -8.50 -8.27 1.38
N TRP A 25 -8.04 -8.72 2.55
CA TRP A 25 -6.71 -9.25 2.76
C TRP A 25 -6.73 -10.39 3.80
N ARG A 26 -6.32 -11.59 3.40
CA ARG A 26 -6.09 -12.69 4.35
C ARG A 26 -4.65 -12.72 4.85
N VAL A 27 -4.46 -12.60 6.17
CA VAL A 27 -3.15 -12.57 6.84
C VAL A 27 -2.98 -13.76 7.79
N PRO A 28 -1.76 -14.31 7.96
CA PRO A 28 -1.47 -15.27 9.02
C PRO A 28 -1.40 -14.56 10.38
N GLU A 29 -1.41 -15.35 11.46
CA GLU A 29 -1.11 -14.85 12.80
C GLU A 29 0.33 -14.32 12.87
N SER A 30 0.52 -13.21 13.57
CA SER A 30 1.80 -12.53 13.71
C SER A 30 1.81 -11.59 14.93
N PRO A 31 2.92 -10.92 15.25
CA PRO A 31 2.94 -9.88 16.28
C PRO A 31 1.93 -8.76 16.00
N LEU A 32 1.54 -8.55 14.73
CA LEU A 32 0.56 -7.54 14.33
C LEU A 32 -0.90 -7.96 14.59
N GLY A 33 -1.16 -9.15 15.13
CA GLY A 33 -2.50 -9.61 15.51
C GLY A 33 -2.83 -11.03 15.05
N GLN A 34 -4.04 -11.46 15.40
CA GLN A 34 -4.54 -12.79 15.03
C GLN A 34 -4.70 -12.94 13.52
N GLY A 35 -4.44 -14.16 13.02
CA GLY A 35 -4.65 -14.50 11.63
C GLY A 35 -6.13 -14.51 11.25
N GLY A 36 -6.43 -14.18 10.00
CA GLY A 36 -7.79 -14.13 9.49
C GLY A 36 -7.93 -13.22 8.28
N THR A 37 -9.18 -12.83 8.00
CA THR A 37 -9.49 -11.87 6.94
C THR A 37 -9.60 -10.47 7.52
N LEU A 38 -8.90 -9.54 6.90
CA LEU A 38 -9.06 -8.10 7.07
C LEU A 38 -9.88 -7.58 5.89
N THR A 39 -10.88 -6.75 6.17
CA THR A 39 -11.66 -6.04 5.15
C THR A 39 -11.77 -4.58 5.52
N GLY A 40 -11.93 -3.71 4.54
CA GLY A 40 -12.12 -2.30 4.87
C GLY A 40 -11.99 -1.38 3.68
N THR A 41 -11.70 -0.13 3.98
CA THR A 41 -11.48 0.92 2.98
C THR A 41 -10.16 1.63 3.21
N GLU A 42 -9.53 2.08 2.14
CA GLU A 42 -8.49 3.10 2.17
C GLU A 42 -8.94 4.30 1.33
N THR A 43 -8.99 5.48 1.95
CA THR A 43 -9.33 6.73 1.28
C THR A 43 -8.08 7.57 1.12
N PHE A 44 -7.62 7.75 -0.12
CA PHE A 44 -6.51 8.62 -0.46
C PHE A 44 -7.01 10.03 -0.75
N THR A 45 -6.37 11.02 -0.13
CA THR A 45 -6.58 12.44 -0.40
C THR A 45 -5.31 13.02 -1.02
N GLY A 46 -5.48 13.67 -2.19
CA GLY A 46 -4.42 14.46 -2.80
C GLY A 46 -4.13 15.71 -1.97
N GLY A 47 -2.85 16.02 -1.81
CA GLY A 47 -2.37 17.21 -1.12
C GLY A 47 -1.35 17.96 -1.98
N GLU A 48 -1.11 19.20 -1.59
CA GLU A 48 -0.21 20.16 -2.23
C GLU A 48 1.12 19.56 -2.76
N GLY A 49 1.29 19.57 -4.09
CA GLY A 49 2.50 19.10 -4.75
C GLY A 49 2.71 17.59 -4.67
N ASN A 50 3.74 17.17 -3.92
CA ASN A 50 4.21 15.79 -3.83
C ASN A 50 3.72 15.06 -2.56
N PHE A 51 2.86 15.71 -1.78
CA PHE A 51 2.37 15.20 -0.50
C PHE A 51 0.94 14.69 -0.63
N PHE A 52 0.68 13.51 -0.07
CA PHE A 52 -0.64 12.89 -0.04
C PHE A 52 -0.94 12.40 1.37
N THR A 53 -2.21 12.20 1.67
CA THR A 53 -2.63 11.51 2.89
C THR A 53 -3.53 10.34 2.54
N SER A 54 -3.59 9.35 3.43
CA SER A 54 -4.66 8.36 3.37
C SER A 54 -5.12 7.96 4.76
N ARG A 55 -6.37 7.51 4.84
CA ARG A 55 -6.93 6.86 6.02
C ARG A 55 -7.42 5.47 5.63
N VAL A 56 -6.96 4.47 6.38
CA VAL A 56 -7.44 3.09 6.28
C VAL A 56 -8.38 2.83 7.46
N GLU A 57 -9.55 2.27 7.17
CA GLU A 57 -10.48 1.76 8.17
C GLU A 57 -10.61 0.26 7.97
N VAL A 58 -10.32 -0.52 9.01
CA VAL A 58 -10.18 -1.98 8.92
C VAL A 58 -11.11 -2.67 9.91
N GLU A 59 -11.83 -3.66 9.42
CA GLU A 59 -12.48 -4.69 10.21
C GLU A 59 -11.60 -5.95 10.20
N GLY A 60 -11.24 -6.46 11.37
CA GLY A 60 -10.36 -7.61 11.52
C GLY A 60 -10.77 -8.56 12.66
N PRO A 61 -10.09 -9.71 12.79
CA PRO A 61 -10.47 -10.76 13.76
C PRO A 61 -10.48 -10.31 15.22
N THR A 62 -9.66 -9.31 15.58
CA THR A 62 -9.52 -8.77 16.93
C THR A 62 -10.33 -7.50 17.16
N GLY A 63 -11.18 -7.12 16.21
CA GLY A 63 -11.93 -5.86 16.21
C GLY A 63 -11.36 -4.81 15.24
N PRO A 64 -12.05 -3.67 15.11
CA PRO A 64 -11.70 -2.64 14.16
C PRO A 64 -10.46 -1.85 14.58
N PHE A 65 -9.73 -1.34 13.59
CA PHE A 65 -8.61 -0.41 13.79
C PHE A 65 -8.44 0.49 12.56
N THR A 66 -7.67 1.57 12.72
CA THR A 66 -7.45 2.54 11.64
C THR A 66 -5.98 2.86 11.46
N ILE A 67 -5.60 3.25 10.24
CA ILE A 67 -4.25 3.67 9.91
C ILE A 67 -4.30 5.03 9.22
N ASP A 68 -3.69 6.05 9.82
CA ASP A 68 -3.54 7.37 9.20
C ASP A 68 -2.15 7.50 8.59
N SER A 69 -2.08 7.97 7.35
CA SER A 69 -0.86 7.92 6.54
C SER A 69 -0.50 9.28 5.96
N VAL A 70 0.78 9.63 5.99
CA VAL A 70 1.37 10.73 5.20
C VAL A 70 2.28 10.12 4.16
N ILE A 71 2.10 10.49 2.89
CA ILE A 71 2.78 9.89 1.75
C ILE A 71 3.50 11.00 0.97
N VAL A 72 4.74 10.72 0.56
CA VAL A 72 5.54 11.60 -0.28
C VAL A 72 5.89 10.85 -1.55
N TYR A 73 5.47 11.36 -2.70
CA TYR A 73 5.81 10.84 -4.01
C TYR A 73 6.90 11.70 -4.66
N GLN A 74 7.96 11.08 -5.17
CA GLN A 74 9.07 11.76 -5.84
C GLN A 74 9.14 11.28 -7.30
N PRO A 75 8.49 12.00 -8.25
CA PRO A 75 8.36 11.53 -9.62
C PRO A 75 9.70 11.36 -10.36
N GLU A 76 10.61 12.30 -10.17
CA GLU A 76 11.94 12.33 -10.80
C GLU A 76 12.81 11.18 -10.30
N ASN A 77 12.67 10.85 -9.00
CA ASN A 77 13.39 9.74 -8.36
C ASN A 77 12.65 8.41 -8.50
N ARG A 78 11.45 8.39 -9.12
CA ARG A 78 10.56 7.23 -9.24
C ARG A 78 10.47 6.45 -7.92
N SER A 79 10.19 7.14 -6.84
CA SER A 79 10.13 6.54 -5.50
C SER A 79 9.02 7.18 -4.68
N PHE A 80 8.66 6.49 -3.60
CA PHE A 80 7.78 7.07 -2.60
C PHE A 80 8.25 6.69 -1.19
N ALA A 81 7.79 7.49 -0.22
CA ALA A 81 7.83 7.17 1.19
C ALA A 81 6.42 7.32 1.77
N ARG A 82 6.09 6.53 2.78
CA ARG A 82 4.80 6.54 3.47
C ARG A 82 5.03 6.32 4.96
N TRP A 83 4.51 7.21 5.78
CA TRP A 83 4.52 7.11 7.23
C TRP A 83 3.13 6.78 7.73
N ASP A 84 2.98 5.62 8.35
CA ASP A 84 1.72 5.09 8.84
C ASP A 84 1.65 5.19 10.36
N ARG A 85 0.50 5.62 10.88
CA ARG A 85 0.16 5.59 12.30
C ARG A 85 -1.02 4.66 12.52
N ASP A 86 -0.76 3.54 13.16
CA ASP A 86 -1.78 2.54 13.46
C ASP A 86 -2.43 2.84 14.82
N SER A 87 -3.76 2.85 14.89
CA SER A 87 -4.52 3.11 16.12
C SER A 87 -4.25 2.08 17.22
N ARG A 88 -3.61 0.95 16.90
CA ARG A 88 -3.15 -0.06 17.85
C ARG A 88 -1.85 0.35 18.57
N GLY A 89 -1.27 1.50 18.25
CA GLY A 89 -0.21 2.13 19.03
C GLY A 89 1.21 1.97 18.48
N PHE A 90 1.36 1.74 17.17
CA PHE A 90 2.67 1.67 16.52
C PHE A 90 2.68 2.45 15.21
N GLU A 91 3.88 2.80 14.74
CA GLU A 91 4.09 3.56 13.51
C GLU A 91 5.02 2.80 12.57
N MET A 92 4.87 3.01 11.26
CA MET A 92 5.68 2.35 10.24
C MET A 92 6.14 3.35 9.18
N LEU A 93 7.45 3.42 8.92
CA LEU A 93 7.99 4.12 7.76
C LEU A 93 8.22 3.12 6.63
N HIS A 94 7.46 3.26 5.56
CA HIS A 94 7.58 2.54 4.30
C HIS A 94 8.37 3.38 3.30
N ALA A 95 9.29 2.78 2.56
CA ALA A 95 9.95 3.47 1.46
C ALA A 95 10.37 2.49 0.35
N GLY A 96 10.37 2.97 -0.89
CA GLY A 96 10.97 2.22 -1.99
C GLY A 96 10.67 2.75 -3.39
N PRO A 97 11.27 2.12 -4.41
CA PRO A 97 11.12 2.53 -5.80
C PRO A 97 9.79 2.11 -6.43
N ILE A 98 9.38 2.89 -7.42
CA ILE A 98 8.32 2.61 -8.38
C ILE A 98 8.97 2.20 -9.69
N GLY A 99 8.79 0.94 -10.06
CA GLY A 99 9.14 0.42 -11.39
C GLY A 99 7.98 0.62 -12.36
N GLY A 100 8.30 0.82 -13.63
CA GLY A 100 7.35 0.87 -14.73
C GLY A 100 7.93 0.24 -15.99
N ASP A 101 7.06 -0.12 -16.93
CA ASP A 101 7.45 -0.53 -18.28
C ASP A 101 6.83 0.37 -19.36
N LEU A 102 7.25 0.17 -20.62
CA LEU A 102 6.75 0.94 -21.77
C LEU A 102 5.26 0.68 -22.08
N GLY A 103 4.68 -0.39 -21.52
CA GLY A 103 3.26 -0.70 -21.61
C GLY A 103 2.40 0.06 -20.59
N GLY A 104 3.02 0.85 -19.70
CA GLY A 104 2.33 1.59 -18.65
C GLY A 104 1.94 0.74 -17.45
N PHE A 105 2.53 -0.46 -17.29
CA PHE A 105 2.38 -1.24 -16.07
C PHE A 105 3.37 -0.78 -15.02
N TYR A 106 2.88 -0.53 -13.81
CA TYR A 106 3.71 -0.10 -12.69
C TYR A 106 3.68 -1.08 -11.53
N THR A 107 4.83 -1.22 -10.88
CA THR A 107 4.99 -2.01 -9.66
C THR A 107 5.80 -1.23 -8.64
N ILE A 108 5.28 -1.12 -7.42
CA ILE A 108 5.95 -0.46 -6.31
C ILE A 108 6.55 -1.53 -5.41
N HIS A 109 7.87 -1.46 -5.17
CA HIS A 109 8.57 -2.33 -4.23
C HIS A 109 9.00 -1.51 -3.04
N TYR A 110 8.59 -1.89 -1.83
CA TYR A 110 8.89 -1.10 -0.64
C TYR A 110 8.93 -1.96 0.60
N GLU A 111 9.54 -1.44 1.64
CA GLU A 111 9.66 -2.12 2.92
C GLU A 111 9.59 -1.13 4.06
N THR A 112 9.33 -1.64 5.25
CA THR A 112 9.40 -0.83 6.46
C THR A 112 10.84 -0.73 6.96
N ALA A 113 11.16 0.36 7.65
CA ALA A 113 12.18 0.28 8.69
C ALA A 113 11.76 -0.77 9.76
N PRO A 114 12.71 -1.42 10.46
CA PRO A 114 12.36 -2.25 11.61
C PRO A 114 11.64 -1.41 12.67
N PHE A 115 10.60 -1.97 13.28
CA PHE A 115 9.87 -1.33 14.38
C PHE A 115 9.56 -2.36 15.46
N ILE A 116 9.39 -1.91 16.71
CA ILE A 116 9.04 -2.78 17.83
C ILE A 116 7.53 -2.72 18.06
N TYR A 117 6.90 -3.89 18.13
CA TYR A 117 5.51 -4.03 18.54
C TYR A 117 5.31 -5.38 19.23
N ALA A 118 4.51 -5.40 20.30
CA ALA A 118 4.31 -6.59 21.14
C ALA A 118 5.64 -7.27 21.57
N ASP A 119 6.64 -6.45 21.95
CA ASP A 119 7.99 -6.86 22.37
C ASP A 119 8.81 -7.63 21.30
N GLN A 120 8.40 -7.54 20.02
CA GLN A 120 9.10 -8.17 18.90
C GLN A 120 9.52 -7.14 17.85
N GLU A 121 10.67 -7.36 17.22
CA GLU A 121 11.10 -6.57 16.07
C GLU A 121 10.36 -7.06 14.82
N VAL A 122 9.66 -6.16 14.14
CA VAL A 122 8.90 -6.47 12.93
C VAL A 122 9.47 -5.70 11.75
N ARG A 123 9.55 -6.37 10.60
CA ARG A 123 9.82 -5.73 9.30
C ARG A 123 8.92 -6.30 8.23
N LEU A 124 8.35 -5.42 7.41
CA LEU A 124 7.44 -5.79 6.33
C LEU A 124 8.06 -5.44 4.98
N ARG A 125 7.80 -6.29 3.98
CA ARG A 125 8.16 -6.09 2.58
C ARG A 125 6.92 -6.20 1.73
N TYR A 126 6.78 -5.30 0.78
CA TYR A 126 5.59 -5.18 -0.04
C TYR A 126 5.93 -5.11 -1.52
N ARG A 127 4.99 -5.61 -2.31
CA ARG A 127 4.92 -5.36 -3.74
C ARG A 127 3.49 -4.96 -4.10
N THR A 128 3.31 -3.72 -4.53
CA THR A 128 2.04 -3.25 -5.09
C THR A 128 2.08 -3.34 -6.59
N ARG A 129 1.11 -4.03 -7.20
CA ARG A 129 0.92 -4.10 -8.66
C ARG A 129 -0.35 -3.37 -9.04
N LEU A 130 -0.23 -2.44 -9.99
CA LEU A 130 -1.37 -1.74 -10.57
C LEU A 130 -1.92 -2.60 -11.69
N VAL A 131 -3.06 -3.26 -11.45
CA VAL A 131 -3.62 -4.28 -12.36
C VAL A 131 -4.53 -3.64 -13.40
N SER A 132 -5.28 -2.61 -13.01
CA SER A 132 -6.09 -1.78 -13.91
C SER A 132 -6.32 -0.41 -13.28
N PRO A 133 -6.90 0.59 -13.97
CA PRO A 133 -7.17 1.91 -13.38
C PRO A 133 -7.99 1.87 -12.09
N VAL A 134 -8.75 0.80 -11.86
CA VAL A 134 -9.68 0.65 -10.73
C VAL A 134 -9.36 -0.55 -9.85
N ASN A 135 -8.21 -1.22 -10.05
CA ASN A 135 -7.77 -2.34 -9.21
C ASN A 135 -6.26 -2.34 -9.00
N TYR A 136 -5.82 -2.56 -7.76
CA TYR A 136 -4.45 -2.93 -7.48
C TYR A 136 -4.38 -4.08 -6.46
N LYS A 137 -3.21 -4.72 -6.41
CA LYS A 137 -2.93 -5.81 -5.48
C LYS A 137 -1.70 -5.47 -4.67
N ILE A 138 -1.74 -5.71 -3.36
CA ILE A 138 -0.57 -5.66 -2.49
C ILE A 138 -0.21 -7.09 -2.10
N GLU A 139 1.06 -7.46 -2.23
CA GLU A 139 1.61 -8.69 -1.69
C GLU A 139 2.58 -8.33 -0.58
N ALA A 140 2.39 -8.88 0.62
CA ALA A 140 3.30 -8.61 1.74
C ALA A 140 4.02 -9.84 2.22
N ARG A 141 5.18 -9.60 2.82
CA ARG A 141 5.98 -10.54 3.57
C ARG A 141 6.39 -9.92 4.89
N ILE A 142 6.49 -10.74 5.93
CA ILE A 142 6.84 -10.32 7.29
C ILE A 142 8.10 -11.04 7.75
N SER A 143 8.97 -10.31 8.43
CA SER A 143 10.11 -10.80 9.20
C SER A 143 9.87 -10.42 10.66
N VAL A 144 10.13 -11.36 11.57
CA VAL A 144 10.00 -11.18 13.02
C VAL A 144 11.35 -11.54 13.66
N ASP A 145 11.85 -10.67 14.54
CA ASP A 145 13.10 -10.82 15.29
C ASP A 145 14.31 -11.17 14.40
N GLY A 146 14.44 -10.48 13.26
CA GLY A 146 15.51 -10.71 12.28
C GLY A 146 15.44 -12.04 11.52
N GLY A 147 14.35 -12.80 11.66
CA GLY A 147 14.11 -14.06 10.95
C GLY A 147 13.94 -13.93 9.43
N PRO A 148 13.73 -15.05 8.72
CA PRO A 148 13.45 -14.99 7.28
C PRO A 148 12.10 -14.34 7.01
N PHE A 149 11.98 -13.65 5.86
CA PHE A 149 10.70 -13.13 5.41
C PHE A 149 9.74 -14.28 5.03
N LEU A 150 8.60 -14.37 5.70
CA LEU A 150 7.53 -15.31 5.40
C LEU A 150 6.38 -14.60 4.68
N ASN A 151 5.50 -15.37 4.05
CA ASN A 151 4.32 -14.82 3.38
C ASN A 151 3.38 -14.15 4.40
N PHE A 152 2.99 -12.90 4.17
CA PHE A 152 2.01 -12.16 4.97
C PHE A 152 0.72 -11.87 4.19
N GLY A 153 0.49 -12.66 3.13
CA GLY A 153 -0.75 -12.63 2.37
C GLY A 153 -0.75 -11.63 1.22
N SER A 154 -1.93 -11.47 0.64
CA SER A 154 -2.17 -10.54 -0.45
C SER A 154 -3.49 -9.81 -0.24
N GLY A 155 -3.44 -8.49 -0.32
CA GLY A 155 -4.60 -7.62 -0.33
C GLY A 155 -5.05 -7.30 -1.75
N TRP A 156 -6.35 -7.36 -1.99
CA TRP A 156 -6.98 -6.92 -3.23
C TRP A 156 -7.72 -5.63 -2.99
N PHE A 157 -7.46 -4.61 -3.80
CA PHE A 157 -8.03 -3.28 -3.65
C PHE A 157 -8.78 -2.91 -4.92
N GLN A 158 -10.04 -2.53 -4.75
CA GLN A 158 -10.93 -2.10 -5.83
C GLN A 158 -11.43 -0.69 -5.54
N ARG A 159 -11.33 0.20 -6.52
CA ARG A 159 -11.81 1.57 -6.37
C ARG A 159 -13.31 1.56 -6.17
N ASP A 160 -13.78 2.33 -5.21
CA ASP A 160 -15.18 2.67 -5.07
C ASP A 160 -15.55 3.62 -6.22
N ILE A 161 -16.37 3.12 -7.15
CA ILE A 161 -16.86 3.90 -8.29
C ILE A 161 -18.33 4.11 -8.01
N PRO A 162 -18.78 5.36 -7.76
CA PRO A 162 -20.20 5.64 -7.67
C PRO A 162 -20.86 5.14 -8.96
N GLU A 163 -21.88 4.27 -8.86
CA GLU A 163 -22.69 3.90 -10.02
C GLU A 163 -23.13 5.19 -10.70
N ALA A 164 -22.77 5.36 -11.97
CA ALA A 164 -23.31 6.45 -12.77
C ALA A 164 -24.82 6.31 -12.72
N THR A 165 -25.49 7.24 -12.02
CA THR A 165 -26.94 7.26 -11.95
C THR A 165 -27.40 7.54 -13.38
N GLY A 166 -27.81 6.48 -14.08
CA GLY A 166 -28.20 6.54 -15.48
C GLY A 166 -29.24 7.64 -15.69
N ARG A 167 -28.94 8.54 -16.62
CA ARG A 167 -29.94 9.43 -17.23
C ARG A 167 -30.59 8.72 -18.40
#